data_AF-A0A7J3XUT2-F1
#
_entry.id   AF-A0A7J3XUT2-F1
#
_cell.length_a   1.000
_cell.length_b   1.000
_cell.length_c   1.000
_cell.angle_alpha   90.00
_cell.angle_beta   90.00
_cell.angle_gamma   90.00
#
_symmetry.space_group_name_H-M   'P 1'
#
loop_
_entity.id
_entity.type
_entity.pdbx_description
1 polymer ?
#
loop_
_entity_poly.entity_id
_entity_poly.type
_entity_poly.pdbx_seq_one_letter_code
_entity_poly.pdbx_strand_id
1 'polypeptide(L)' 'MRVAVGISGASGGILGLRLLEVLKEMRVETHVVMTKAAER' A
#
# COMPACT_ATOMS: atom_id res chain seq x y z
N MET A 1 16.22 -3.44 1.04
CA MET A 1 15.40 -2.40 1.69
C MET A 1 14.05 -3.01 2.04
N ARG A 2 13.50 -2.71 3.21
CA ARG A 2 12.18 -3.20 3.64
C ARG A 2 11.28 -2.02 3.98
N VAL A 3 10.05 -2.01 3.49
CA VAL A 3 9.09 -0.92 3.70
C VAL A 3 7.78 -1.48 4.25
N ALA A 4 7.23 -0.84 5.28
CA ALA A 4 5.87 -1.10 5.74
C ALA A 4 4.93 -0.04 5.15
N VAL A 5 3.79 -0.48 4.60
CA VAL A 5 2.78 0.40 3.99
C VAL A 5 1.44 0.18 4.70
N GLY A 6 0.97 1.21 5.39
CA GLY A 6 -0.37 1.25 5.98
C GLY A 6 -1.38 1.90 5.04
N ILE A 7 -2.47 1.21 4.71
CA ILE A 7 -3.59 1.76 3.92
C ILE A 7 -4.81 1.89 4.83
N SER A 8 -5.36 3.10 4.92
CA SER A 8 -6.57 3.41 5.68
C SER A 8 -7.73 3.77 4.75
N GLY A 9 -8.97 3.72 5.26
CA GLY A 9 -10.19 4.00 4.49
C GLY A 9 -10.47 5.48 4.23
N ALA A 10 -9.50 6.17 3.63
CA ALA A 10 -9.69 7.50 3.06
C ALA A 10 -10.08 7.40 1.57
N SER A 11 -10.57 8.49 0.97
CA SER A 11 -10.99 8.51 -0.45
C SER A 11 -9.86 8.19 -1.45
N GLY A 12 -8.60 8.24 -1.03
CA GLY A 12 -7.41 8.13 -1.89
C GLY A 12 -6.81 6.72 -2.02
N GLY A 13 -7.58 5.65 -1.92
CA GLY A 13 -7.06 4.27 -1.98
C GLY A 13 -6.18 3.95 -3.20
N ILE A 14 -6.48 4.58 -4.35
CA ILE A 14 -5.69 4.46 -5.58
C ILE A 14 -4.21 4.88 -5.41
N LEU A 15 -3.93 5.84 -4.52
CA LEU A 15 -2.56 6.28 -4.26
C LEU A 15 -1.75 5.18 -3.56
N GLY A 16 -2.39 4.46 -2.63
CA GLY A 16 -1.80 3.30 -1.98
C GLY A 16 -1.49 2.19 -2.97
N LEU A 17 -2.42 1.90 -3.90
CA LEU A 17 -2.20 0.91 -4.95
C LEU A 17 -1.02 1.29 -5.86
N ARG A 18 -0.97 2.52 -6.36
CA ARG A 18 0.12 3.00 -7.22
C ARG A 18 1.48 2.94 -6.53
N LEU A 19 1.52 3.27 -5.24
CA LEU A 19 2.74 3.12 -4.43
C LEU A 19 3.20 1.65 -4.41
N LEU A 20 2.29 0.71 -4.17
CA LEU A 20 2.63 -0.72 -4.12
C LEU A 20 3.11 -1.25 -5.48
N GLU A 21 2.54 -0.78 -6.58
CA GLU A 21 2.99 -1.13 -7.94
C GLU A 21 4.46 -0.71 -8.17
N VAL A 22 4.79 0.55 -7.83
CA VAL A 22 6.16 1.07 -7.98
C VAL A 22 7.14 0.31 -7.08
N LEU A 23 6.77 0.06 -5.81
CA LEU A 23 7.62 -0.70 -4.88
C LEU A 23 7.87 -2.13 -5.39
N LYS A 24 6.86 -2.75 -6.01
CA LYS A 24 6.99 -4.06 -6.63
C LYS A 24 7.94 -4.04 -7.83
N GLU A 25 7.83 -3.05 -8.72
CA GLU A 25 8.75 -2.88 -9.86
C GLU A 25 10.21 -2.70 -9.41
N MET A 26 10.42 -1.96 -8.32
CA MET A 26 11.72 -1.76 -7.70
C MET A 26 12.22 -2.98 -6.91
N ARG A 27 11.44 -4.07 -6.83
CA ARG A 27 11.75 -5.29 -6.06
C ARG A 27 12.00 -5.00 -4.57
N VAL A 28 11.26 -4.03 -4.01
CA VAL A 28 11.31 -3.70 -2.59
C VAL A 28 10.41 -4.65 -1.81
N GLU A 29 10.98 -5.32 -0.80
CA GLU A 29 10.23 -6.14 0.13
C GLU A 29 9.26 -5.25 0.92
N THR A 30 7.97 -5.45 0.73
CA THR A 30 6.92 -4.57 1.23
C THR A 30 5.94 -5.35 2.09
N HIS A 31 5.73 -4.90 3.32
CA HIS A 31 4.73 -5.44 4.23
C HIS A 31 3.52 -4.51 4.26
N VAL A 32 2.36 -5.00 3.86
CA VAL A 32 1.13 -4.20 3.76
C VAL A 32 0.22 -4.47 4.94
N VAL A 33 -0.31 -3.40 5.54
CA VAL A 33 -1.35 -3.46 6.58
C VAL A 33 -2.52 -2.59 6.14
N MET A 34 -3.72 -3.16 6.09
CA MET A 34 -4.94 -2.45 5.67
C MET A 34 -5.97 -2.44 6.79
N THR A 35 -6.68 -1.33 6.96
CA THR A 35 -7.85 -1.30 7.85
C THR A 35 -9.08 -1.84 7.11
N LYS A 36 -10.09 -2.36 7.83
CA LYS A 36 -11.36 -2.80 7.21
C LYS A 36 -12.04 -1.73 6.37
N ALA A 37 -11.84 -0.45 6.70
CA ALA A 37 -12.38 0.66 5.92
C ALA A 37 -11.65 0.85 4.58
N ALA A 38 -10.41 0.39 4.45
CA ALA A 38 -9.63 0.40 3.21
C ALA A 38 -9.95 -0.77 2.26
N GLU A 39 -10.66 -1.79 2.74
CA GLU A 39 -11.09 -2.95 1.94
C GLU A 39 -12.38 -2.71 1.15
N ARG A 40 -13.11 -1.64 1.48
CA ARG A 40 -14.38 -1.27 0.84
C ARG A 40 -14.15 -0.40 -0.38
#